data_AF-A0A660RZC3-F1
#
_entry.id   AF-A0A660RZC3-F1
#
_cell.length_a   1.000
_cell.length_b   1.000
_cell.length_c   1.000
_cell.angle_alpha   90.00
_cell.angle_beta   90.00
_cell.angle_gamma   90.00
#
_symmetry.space_group_name_H-M   'P 1'
#
loop_
_entity.id
_entity.type
_entity.pdbx_description
1 polymer ?
#
loop_
_entity_poly.entity_id
_entity_poly.type
_entity_poly.pdbx_seq_one_letter_code
_entity_poly.pdbx_strand_id
1 'polypeptide(L)' 'MGIEELKNFPNISQIKHLKNHPIADYRLRIGNYRVLFDINWDKKEIYILKIGHRRDVY' A
#
# COMPACT_ATOMS: atom_id res chain seq x y z
N MET A 1 4.35 -14.09 -0.75
CA MET A 1 3.37 -12.98 -0.68
C MET A 1 4.09 -11.70 -1.01
N GLY A 2 3.57 -10.90 -1.94
CA GLY A 2 4.27 -9.77 -2.57
C GLY A 2 3.28 -8.78 -3.21
N ILE A 3 3.76 -7.89 -4.08
CA ILE A 3 2.92 -6.83 -4.66
C ILE A 3 1.74 -7.36 -5.50
N GLU A 4 1.87 -8.58 -6.02
CA GLU A 4 0.83 -9.29 -6.76
C GLU A 4 -0.49 -9.43 -5.98
N GLU A 5 -0.44 -9.39 -4.65
CA GLU A 5 -1.63 -9.44 -3.81
C GLU A 5 -2.59 -8.29 -4.08
N LEU A 6 -2.09 -7.13 -4.53
CA LEU A 6 -2.91 -5.95 -4.85
C LEU A 6 -3.98 -6.23 -5.91
N LYS A 7 -3.85 -7.30 -6.71
CA LYS A 7 -4.90 -7.75 -7.64
C LYS A 7 -6.22 -8.09 -6.94
N ASN A 8 -6.18 -8.45 -5.67
CA ASN A 8 -7.35 -8.83 -4.87
C ASN A 8 -7.91 -7.66 -4.04
N PHE A 9 -7.43 -6.44 -4.24
CA PHE A 9 -7.89 -5.26 -3.51
C PHE A 9 -9.37 -4.99 -3.78
N PRO A 10 -10.20 -4.63 -2.78
CA PRO A 10 -9.87 -4.30 -1.38
C PRO A 10 -9.83 -5.48 -0.40
N ASN A 11 -10.06 -6.70 -0.84
CA ASN A 11 -10.26 -7.88 0.02
C ASN A 11 -8.94 -8.53 0.46
N ILE A 12 -8.05 -7.74 1.07
CA ILE A 12 -6.71 -8.18 1.49
C ILE A 12 -6.45 -7.70 2.92
N SER A 13 -6.17 -8.63 3.83
CA SER A 13 -5.98 -8.33 5.27
C SER A 13 -4.73 -7.52 5.58
N GLN A 14 -3.74 -7.53 4.68
CA GLN A 14 -2.44 -6.90 4.87
C GLN A 14 -2.44 -5.40 4.55
N ILE A 15 -3.58 -4.85 4.12
CA ILE A 15 -3.73 -3.45 3.73
C ILE A 15 -4.42 -2.67 4.83
N LYS A 16 -3.89 -1.47 5.10
CA LYS A 16 -4.48 -0.52 6.03
C LYS A 16 -4.66 0.82 5.34
N HIS A 17 -5.87 1.38 5.42
CA HIS A 17 -6.11 2.77 5.10
C HIS A 17 -5.46 3.65 6.19
N LEU A 18 -4.61 4.57 5.76
CA LEU A 18 -3.92 5.51 6.62
C LEU A 18 -4.81 6.74 6.79
N LYS A 19 -4.82 7.33 7.98
CA LYS A 19 -5.52 8.59 8.23
C LYS A 19 -4.48 9.70 8.32
N ASN A 20 -4.67 10.79 7.57
CA ASN A 20 -3.79 11.98 7.56
C ASN A 20 -2.31 11.65 7.32
N HIS A 21 -2.00 10.66 6.48
CA HIS A 21 -0.63 10.34 6.17
C HIS A 21 -0.13 11.22 5.01
N PRO A 22 1.04 11.86 5.12
CA PRO A 22 1.45 12.91 4.18
C PRO A 22 1.80 12.42 2.77
N ILE A 23 1.98 11.10 2.60
CA ILE A 23 2.50 10.52 1.36
C ILE A 23 1.48 9.63 0.64
N ALA A 24 0.55 8.98 1.35
CA ALA A 24 -0.30 7.95 0.76
C ALA A 24 -1.50 7.62 1.64
N ASP A 25 -2.59 7.19 1.02
CA ASP A 25 -3.85 6.77 1.66
C ASP A 25 -3.83 5.31 2.10
N TYR A 26 -2.99 4.46 1.49
CA TYR A 26 -2.94 3.04 1.82
C TYR A 26 -1.52 2.53 2.09
N ARG A 27 -1.46 1.46 2.88
CA ARG A 27 -0.23 0.72 3.16
C ARG A 27 -0.46 -0.78 3.08
N LEU A 28 0.32 -1.46 2.24
CA LEU A 28 0.44 -2.92 2.22
C LEU A 28 1.67 -3.37 3.04
N ARG A 29 1.50 -4.41 3.87
CA ARG A 29 2.59 -5.05 4.61
C ARG A 29 3.03 -6.35 3.92
N ILE A 30 4.31 -6.40 3.53
CA ILE A 30 4.92 -7.58 2.91
C ILE A 30 6.13 -7.99 3.75
N GLY A 31 5.90 -8.89 4.72
CA GLY A 31 6.93 -9.29 5.68
C GLY A 31 7.53 -8.09 6.43
N ASN A 32 8.79 -7.80 6.15
CA ASN A 32 9.56 -6.67 6.72
C ASN A 32 9.53 -5.40 5.87
N TYR A 33 8.80 -5.36 4.76
CA TYR A 33 8.65 -4.18 3.91
C TYR A 33 7.24 -3.59 4.00
N ARG A 34 7.17 -2.29 3.73
CA ARG A 34 5.93 -1.54 3.56
C ARG A 34 5.89 -0.93 2.18
N VAL A 35 4.74 -1.04 1.54
CA VAL A 35 4.42 -0.41 0.28
C VAL A 35 3.34 0.63 0.56
N LEU A 36 3.66 1.90 0.34
CA LEU A 36 2.71 3.01 0.39
C LEU A 36 2.18 3.25 -1.01
N PHE A 37 0.86 3.34 -1.14
CA PHE A 37 0.21 3.47 -2.43
C PHE A 37 -1.11 4.20 -2.33
N ASP A 38 -1.52 4.78 -3.46
CA ASP A 38 -2.81 5.41 -3.67
C ASP A 38 -3.61 4.70 -4.76
N ILE A 39 -4.91 4.96 -4.80
CA ILE A 39 -5.82 4.34 -5.75
C ILE A 39 -6.55 5.42 -6.51
N ASN A 40 -6.41 5.39 -7.84
CA ASN A 40 -7.31 6.13 -8.71
C ASN A 40 -8.47 5.23 -9.11
N TRP A 41 -9.61 5.45 -8.46
CA TRP A 41 -10.82 4.63 -8.66
C TRP A 41 -11.42 4.80 -10.05
N ASP A 42 -11.36 5.99 -10.63
CA ASP A 42 -11.89 6.27 -11.96
C ASP A 42 -11.13 5.51 -13.05
N LYS A 43 -9.80 5.48 -12.92
CA LYS A 43 -8.91 4.81 -13.87
C LYS A 43 -8.63 3.35 -13.53
N LYS A 44 -9.04 2.89 -12.34
CA LYS A 44 -8.73 1.56 -11.77
C LYS A 44 -7.21 1.32 -11.70
N GLU A 45 -6.47 2.34 -11.30
CA GLU A 45 -5.01 2.31 -11.21
C GLU A 45 -4.55 2.34 -9.75
N ILE A 46 -3.46 1.63 -9.46
CA ILE A 46 -2.78 1.67 -8.17
C ILE A 46 -1.41 2.32 -8.37
N TYR A 47 -1.16 3.40 -7.65
CA TYR A 47 0.09 4.16 -7.72
C TYR A 47 0.98 3.79 -6.54
N ILE A 48 2.12 3.15 -6.82
CA ILE A 48 3.10 2.83 -5.79
C ILE A 48 3.99 4.06 -5.56
N LEU A 49 3.90 4.63 -4.36
CA LEU A 49 4.56 5.90 -4.04
C LEU A 49 5.87 5.69 -3.31
N LYS A 50 5.93 4.70 -2.41
CA LYS A 50 7.15 4.37 -1.68
C LYS A 50 7.18 2.89 -1.30
N ILE A 51 8.34 2.28 -1.48
CA ILE A 51 8.67 0.96 -0.93
C ILE A 51 9.84 1.15 0.03
N GLY A 52 9.75 0.57 1.21
CA GLY A 52 10.89 0.58 2.12
C GLY A 52 10.76 -0.42 3.24
N HIS A 53 11.87 -0.65 3.92
CA HIS A 53 11.92 -1.57 5.04
C HIS A 53 11.13 -1.01 6.23
N ARG A 54 10.68 -1.90 7.13
CA ARG A 54 9.79 -1.53 8.23
C ARG A 54 10.37 -0.47 9.19
N ARG A 55 11.68 -0.29 9.15
CA ARG A 55 12.44 0.64 9.99
C ARG A 55 12.54 2.04 9.38
N ASP A 56 12.31 2.16 8.06
CA ASP A 56 12.58 3.39 7.28
C ASP A 56 11.32 4.05 6.72
N VAL A 57 10.17 3.38 6.86
CA VAL A 57 8.85 3.83 6.34
C VAL A 57 7.93 4.32 7.46
N TYR A 58 8.41 4.32 8.71
CA TYR A 58 7.76 5.05 9.80
C TYR A 58 8.39 6.43 9.96
#